data_AF-A0A0A9E1J9-F1
#
_entry.id   AF-A0A0A9E1J9-F1
#
_cell.length_a   1.000
_cell.length_b   1.000
_cell.length_c   1.000
_cell.angle_alpha   90.00
_cell.angle_beta   90.00
_cell.angle_gamma   90.00
#
_symmetry.space_group_name_H-M   'P 1'
#
loop_
_entity.id
_entity.type
_entity.pdbx_description
1 polymer ?
#
loop_
_entity_poly.entity_id
_entity_poly.type
_entity_poly.pdbx_seq_one_letter_code
_entity_poly.pdbx_strand_id
1 'polypeptide(L)'
;MEKLCFEVSRRPQILGLSEEQLRRKIEFFVTKVDLEPENILKRPILLTYSLEKRLVPRHCVAKVLEAKGLMKKGAGFCTVVAHGEDDFLAR
;
A
#
# COMPACT_ATOMS: atom_id res chain seq x y z
N MET A 1 19.18 7.54 -10.04
CA MET A 1 19.62 6.32 -9.33
C MET A 1 19.81 6.56 -7.84
N GLU A 2 20.53 7.60 -7.40
CA GLU A 2 20.80 7.87 -5.96
C GLU A 2 19.54 7.92 -5.07
N LYS A 3 18.49 8.60 -5.52
CA LYS A 3 17.21 8.71 -4.79
C LYS A 3 16.55 7.35 -4.57
N LEU A 4 16.58 6.46 -5.56
CA LEU A 4 16.00 5.13 -5.45
C LEU A 4 16.79 4.29 -4.43
N CYS A 5 18.12 4.32 -4.50
CA CYS A 5 18.98 3.62 -3.54
C CYS A 5 18.75 4.10 -2.10
N PHE A 6 18.55 5.41 -1.90
CA PHE A 6 18.24 5.97 -0.57
C PHE A 6 16.88 5.48 -0.04
N GLU A 7 15.82 5.49 -0.85
CA GLU A 7 14.50 5.01 -0.40
C GLU A 7 14.51 3.51 -0.12
N VAL A 8 15.24 2.72 -0.91
CA VAL A 8 15.41 1.28 -0.71
C VAL A 8 16.24 1.00 0.55
N SER A 9 17.29 1.77 0.82
CA SER A 9 18.13 1.57 2.02
C SER A 9 17.39 1.82 3.32
N ARG A 10 16.33 2.65 3.31
CA ARG A 10 15.43 2.87 4.45
C ARG A 10 14.56 1.65 4.77
N ARG A 11 14.39 0.72 3.83
CA ARG A 11 13.57 -0.50 3.95
C ARG A 11 14.21 -1.68 3.21
N PRO A 12 15.34 -2.23 3.72
CA PRO A 12 16.09 -3.28 3.04
C PRO A 12 15.29 -4.56 2.80
N GLN A 13 14.21 -4.80 3.56
CA GLN A 13 13.32 -5.94 3.37
C GLN A 13 12.69 -6.03 1.96
N ILE A 14 12.64 -4.92 1.22
CA ILE A 14 12.17 -4.90 -0.17
C ILE A 14 13.11 -5.66 -1.09
N LEU A 15 14.41 -5.71 -0.77
CA LEU A 15 15.41 -6.47 -1.52
C LEU A 15 15.21 -7.99 -1.39
N GLY A 16 14.46 -8.44 -0.39
CA GLY A 16 14.09 -9.85 -0.23
C GLY A 16 12.87 -10.26 -1.05
N LEU A 17 12.21 -9.34 -1.75
CA LEU A 17 11.07 -9.64 -2.62
C LEU A 17 11.57 -10.12 -3.98
N SER A 18 10.90 -11.11 -4.56
CA SER A 18 11.14 -11.44 -5.97
C SER A 18 10.66 -10.29 -6.87
N GLU A 19 11.24 -10.19 -8.06
CA GLU A 19 10.81 -9.21 -9.07
C GLU A 19 9.31 -9.35 -9.37
N GLU A 20 8.80 -10.58 -9.46
CA GLU A 20 7.39 -10.86 -9.65
C GLU A 20 6.51 -10.31 -8.52
N GLN A 21 6.93 -10.50 -7.25
CA GLN A 21 6.21 -9.94 -6.10
C GLN A 21 6.22 -8.42 -6.11
N LEU A 22 7.36 -7.82 -6.43
CA LEU A 22 7.49 -6.36 -6.51
C LEU A 22 6.59 -5.80 -7.60
N ARG A 23 6.63 -6.38 -8.80
CA ARG A 23 5.81 -6.00 -9.95
C ARG A 23 4.32 -6.08 -9.61
N ARG A 24 3.85 -7.19 -9.06
CA ARG A 24 2.43 -7.37 -8.68
C ARG A 24 1.97 -6.33 -7.66
N LYS A 25 2.82 -5.97 -6.69
CA LYS A 25 2.48 -4.94 -5.69
C LYS A 25 2.44 -3.55 -6.31
N ILE A 26 3.41 -3.19 -7.15
CA ILE A 26 3.44 -1.90 -7.84
C ILE A 26 2.23 -1.77 -8.76
N GLU A 27 1.94 -2.80 -9.56
CA GLU A 27 0.77 -2.84 -10.44
C GLU A 27 -0.54 -2.65 -9.65
N PHE A 28 -0.68 -3.32 -8.51
CA PHE A 28 -1.85 -3.13 -7.64
C PHE A 28 -1.98 -1.67 -7.17
N PHE A 29 -0.90 -1.04 -6.69
CA PHE A 29 -0.94 0.35 -6.23
C PHE A 29 -1.27 1.33 -7.35
N VAL A 30 -0.68 1.16 -8.53
CA VAL A 30 -0.90 2.09 -9.65
C VAL A 30 -2.29 1.88 -10.26
N THR A 31 -2.68 0.62 -10.52
CA THR A 31 -3.90 0.34 -11.31
C THR A 31 -5.18 0.23 -10.49
N LYS A 32 -5.11 -0.27 -9.25
CA LYS A 32 -6.30 -0.50 -8.41
C LYS A 32 -6.49 0.59 -7.37
N VAL A 33 -5.38 1.04 -6.78
CA VAL A 33 -5.41 2.08 -5.74
C VAL A 33 -5.34 3.49 -6.32
N ASP A 34 -4.90 3.63 -7.57
CA ASP A 34 -4.68 4.93 -8.23
C ASP A 34 -3.62 5.78 -7.50
N LEU A 35 -2.54 5.11 -7.07
CA LEU A 35 -1.42 5.74 -6.36
C LEU A 35 -0.26 6.00 -7.30
N GLU A 36 0.18 7.27 -7.37
CA GLU A 36 1.34 7.65 -8.17
C GLU A 36 2.62 6.92 -7.72
N PRO A 37 3.49 6.49 -8.66
CA PRO A 37 4.77 5.83 -8.35
C PRO A 37 5.64 6.61 -7.36
N GLU A 38 5.67 7.93 -7.46
CA GLU A 38 6.42 8.82 -6.57
C GLU A 38 5.95 8.70 -5.11
N ASN A 39 4.65 8.48 -4.90
CA ASN A 39 4.06 8.30 -3.58
C ASN A 39 4.36 6.91 -2.99
N ILE A 40 4.51 5.89 -3.85
CA ILE A 40 5.01 4.57 -3.45
C ILE A 40 6.47 4.67 -3.01
N LEU A 41 7.31 5.36 -3.79
CA LEU A 41 8.73 5.55 -3.48
C LEU A 41 8.97 6.31 -2.18
N LYS A 42 8.13 7.33 -1.88
CA LYS A 42 8.17 8.05 -0.59
C LYS A 42 7.72 7.19 0.61
N ARG A 43 7.06 6.05 0.36
CA ARG A 43 6.50 5.17 1.38
C ARG A 43 6.85 3.70 1.10
N PRO A 44 8.15 3.35 1.09
CA PRO A 44 8.61 2.01 0.70
C PRO A 44 8.05 0.90 1.61
N ILE A 45 7.64 1.24 2.84
CA ILE A 45 6.95 0.32 3.77
C ILE A 45 5.69 -0.33 3.17
N LEU A 46 5.00 0.33 2.23
CA LEU A 46 3.80 -0.24 1.61
C LEU A 46 4.12 -1.54 0.86
N LEU A 47 5.31 -1.65 0.28
CA LEU A 47 5.78 -2.83 -0.44
C LEU A 47 6.09 -4.01 0.49
N THR A 48 6.20 -3.76 1.80
CA THR A 48 6.53 -4.81 2.78
C THR A 48 5.29 -5.54 3.28
N TYR A 49 4.09 -5.00 3.07
CA TYR A 49 2.83 -5.66 3.45
C TYR A 49 2.46 -6.78 2.48
N SER A 50 1.78 -7.82 2.99
CA SER A 50 1.25 -8.90 2.16
C SER A 50 0.19 -8.36 1.19
N LEU A 51 0.35 -8.67 -0.10
CA LEU A 51 -0.61 -8.28 -1.12
C LEU A 51 -1.98 -8.89 -0.85
N GLU A 52 -2.01 -10.20 -0.70
CA GLU A 52 -3.25 -10.98 -0.56
C GLU A 52 -3.85 -10.91 0.84
N LYS A 53 -3.02 -10.87 1.89
CA LYS A 53 -3.52 -10.90 3.28
C LYS A 53 -3.84 -9.52 3.85
N ARG A 54 -3.26 -8.43 3.32
CA ARG A 54 -3.42 -7.09 3.90
C ARG A 54 -3.82 -6.03 2.87
N LEU A 55 -3.09 -5.88 1.77
CA LEU A 55 -3.31 -4.78 0.84
C LEU A 55 -4.66 -4.90 0.11
N VAL A 56 -4.92 -6.04 -0.51
CA VAL A 56 -6.17 -6.29 -1.26
C VAL A 56 -7.40 -6.25 -0.35
N PRO A 57 -7.48 -7.00 0.77
CA PRO A 57 -8.68 -7.01 1.61
C PRO A 57 -9.04 -5.62 2.15
N ARG A 58 -8.03 -4.88 2.63
CA ARG A 58 -8.26 -3.54 3.20
C ARG A 58 -8.62 -2.51 2.15
N HIS A 59 -8.10 -2.63 0.92
CA HIS A 59 -8.54 -1.81 -0.20
C HIS A 59 -10.02 -2.05 -0.50
N CYS A 60 -10.45 -3.31 -0.59
CA CYS A 60 -11.84 -3.66 -0.87
C CYS A 60 -12.80 -3.08 0.19
N VAL A 61 -12.46 -3.23 1.49
CA VAL A 61 -13.24 -2.63 2.57
C VAL A 61 -13.31 -1.12 2.42
N ALA A 62 -12.19 -0.44 2.17
CA ALA A 62 -12.16 1.01 1.98
C ALA A 62 -13.05 1.46 0.81
N LYS A 63 -13.04 0.75 -0.33
CA LYS A 63 -13.92 1.05 -1.48
C LYS A 63 -15.40 0.87 -1.14
N VAL A 64 -15.74 -0.16 -0.35
CA VAL A 64 -17.13 -0.38 0.11
C VAL A 64 -17.58 0.74 1.05
N LEU A 65 -16.72 1.15 2.00
CA LEU A 65 -17.02 2.25 2.93
C LEU A 65 -17.15 3.59 2.20
N GLU A 66 -16.30 3.84 1.20
CA GLU A 66 -16.39 5.01 0.32
C GLU A 66 -17.72 5.02 -0.45
N ALA A 67 -18.10 3.90 -1.06
CA ALA A 67 -19.37 3.78 -1.80
C ALA A 67 -20.61 3.96 -0.90
N LYS A 68 -20.49 3.63 0.39
CA LYS A 68 -21.53 3.84 1.41
C LYS A 68 -21.53 5.25 2.01
N GLY A 69 -20.57 6.11 1.64
CA GLY A 69 -20.42 7.45 2.21
C GLY A 69 -19.89 7.46 3.65
N LEU A 70 -19.44 6.32 4.18
CA LEU A 70 -18.86 6.18 5.52
C LEU A 70 -17.37 6.58 5.55
N MET A 71 -16.77 6.76 4.38
CA MET A 71 -15.39 7.17 4.24
C MET A 71 -15.26 8.23 3.15
N LYS A 72 -14.40 9.23 3.38
CA LYS A 72 -14.10 10.23 2.35
C LYS A 72 -13.43 9.56 1.16
N LYS A 73 -13.81 9.99 -0.05
CA LYS A 73 -13.12 9.59 -1.29
C LYS A 73 -11.64 9.90 -1.19
N GLY A 74 -10.81 8.88 -1.45
CA GLY A 74 -9.35 8.99 -1.33
C GLY A 74 -8.84 9.15 0.10
N ALA A 75 -9.66 8.89 1.15
CA ALA A 75 -9.18 8.84 2.53
C ALA A 75 -7.95 7.93 2.58
N GLY A 76 -6.83 8.49 3.02
CA GLY A 76 -5.48 8.01 2.72
C GLY A 76 -5.36 6.50 2.78
N PHE A 77 -5.42 5.85 1.62
CA PHE A 77 -5.30 4.40 1.49
C PHE A 77 -4.05 3.91 2.24
N CYS A 78 -2.94 4.63 2.07
CA CYS A 78 -1.67 4.39 2.75
C CYS A 78 -1.80 4.38 4.28
N THR A 79 -2.69 5.20 4.84
CA THR A 79 -3.00 5.23 6.27
C THR A 79 -3.79 3.98 6.66
N VAL A 80 -4.86 3.65 5.92
CA VAL A 80 -5.72 2.48 6.18
C VAL A 80 -4.93 1.18 6.20
N VAL A 81 -4.09 0.97 5.19
CA VAL A 81 -3.28 -0.26 5.10
C VAL A 81 -2.14 -0.33 6.12
N ALA A 82 -1.75 0.81 6.69
CA ALA A 82 -0.70 0.87 7.71
C ALA A 82 -1.20 0.62 9.13
N HIS A 83 -2.51 0.63 9.39
CA HIS A 83 -3.06 0.33 10.72
C HIS A 83 -2.69 -1.09 11.17
N GLY A 84 -2.64 -1.30 12.49
CA GLY A 84 -2.66 -2.63 13.08
C GLY A 84 -3.90 -3.43 12.66
N GLU A 85 -4.00 -4.69 13.08
CA GLU A 85 -5.25 -5.44 12.86
C GLU A 85 -6.38 -4.85 13.72
N ASP A 86 -6.12 -4.66 15.01
CA ASP A 86 -7.10 -4.13 15.96
C ASP A 86 -7.58 -2.73 15.56
N ASP A 87 -6.65 -1.84 15.23
CA ASP A 87 -6.97 -0.47 14.78
C ASP A 87 -7.77 -0.44 13.47
N PHE A 88 -7.54 -1.43 12.58
CA PHE A 88 -8.27 -1.53 11.32
C PHE A 88 -9.72 -1.98 11.54
N LEU A 89 -9.95 -2.87 12.52
CA LEU A 89 -11.29 -3.37 12.85
C LEU A 89 -12.10 -2.39 13.72
N ALA A 90 -11.43 -1.52 14.48
CA ALA A 90 -12.07 -0.54 15.35
C ALA A 90 -12.62 0.71 14.63
N ARG A 91 -12.33 0.87 13.34
CA ARG A 91 -12.74 2.02 12.50
C ARG A 91 -13.77 1.61 11.47
#